data_AF-A0A0M1JME4-F1
#
_entry.id   AF-A0A0M1JME4-F1
#
_cell.length_a   1.000
_cell.length_b   1.000
_cell.length_c   1.000
_cell.angle_alpha   90.00
_cell.angle_beta   90.00
_cell.angle_gamma   90.00
#
_symmetry.space_group_name_H-M   'P 1'
#
loop_
_entity.id
_entity.type
_entity.pdbx_description
1 polymer ?
#
loop_
_entity_poly.entity_id
_entity_poly.type
_entity_poly.pdbx_seq_one_letter_code
_entity_poly.pdbx_strand_id
1 'polypeptide(L)'
;MATIDDIIKQDVNPFDPVTFYTSDFWQESQQSGLTVDSIHQEAIAEITELLNQVAKDHQTRSILLLGDRGSGKSYLLSRLKQQLNQSAFFAYIGPWVEQGQIWRHILRYTVDSLMQKPAGETESQLLLWLKSLSAFRDRGLKKKILGERGLFIHNLRGTYPSGIYNPNEFFGALYDLTNPDLYYTVCDWLRGDDLDEESLKAIRVKRSIDNETDAKNILSNFGKISANTQPIVLCFDQIDKVAETAGHEELQALFTVNTTIHNERLKNFFIIISLISAIRSR
;
A
#
# COMPACT_ATOMS: atom_id res chain seq x y z
N MET A 1 2.19 14.50 48.24
CA MET A 1 3.01 14.41 47.01
C MET A 1 2.87 12.98 46.51
N ALA A 2 2.39 12.79 45.28
CA ALA A 2 2.38 11.46 44.68
C ALA A 2 3.83 10.99 44.54
N THR A 3 4.11 9.74 44.88
CA THR A 3 5.45 9.17 44.69
C THR A 3 5.69 8.91 43.21
N ILE A 4 6.95 8.79 42.78
CA ILE A 4 7.28 8.47 41.39
C ILE A 4 6.58 7.16 40.95
N ASP A 5 6.49 6.17 41.84
CA ASP A 5 5.79 4.91 41.58
C ASP A 5 4.27 5.10 41.41
N ASP A 6 3.66 6.06 42.10
CA ASP A 6 2.24 6.38 41.92
C ASP A 6 1.97 7.09 40.59
N ILE A 7 2.93 7.88 40.10
CA ILE A 7 2.85 8.56 38.80
C ILE A 7 3.05 7.56 37.66
N ILE A 8 4.02 6.64 37.78
CA ILE A 8 4.29 5.59 36.77
C ILE A 8 3.10 4.63 36.62
N LYS A 9 2.30 4.40 37.67
CA LYS A 9 1.10 3.55 37.62
C LYS A 9 -0.15 4.23 37.07
N GLN A 10 -0.13 5.56 36.89
CA GLN A 10 -1.29 6.30 36.37
C GLN A 10 -1.35 6.29 34.84
N ASP A 11 -0.20 6.19 34.17
CA ASP A 11 -0.12 6.12 32.71
C ASP A 11 0.07 4.67 32.23
N VAL A 12 -0.55 4.36 31.08
CA VAL A 12 -0.41 3.05 30.44
C VAL A 12 1.04 2.91 29.94
N ASN A 13 1.71 1.80 30.29
CA ASN A 13 3.10 1.56 29.88
C ASN A 13 3.18 1.37 28.35
N PRO A 14 3.89 2.24 27.61
CA PRO A 14 4.00 2.14 26.14
C PRO A 14 4.83 0.94 25.68
N PHE A 15 5.47 0.21 26.59
CA PHE A 15 6.26 -0.99 26.30
C PHE A 15 5.65 -2.28 26.85
N ASP A 16 4.44 -2.23 27.41
CA ASP A 16 3.76 -3.44 27.88
C ASP A 16 3.35 -4.28 26.65
N PRO A 17 3.85 -5.52 26.51
CA PRO A 17 3.62 -6.37 25.33
C PRO A 17 2.16 -6.79 25.14
N VAL A 18 1.30 -6.65 26.17
CA VAL A 18 -0.14 -6.90 26.06
C VAL A 18 -0.85 -5.73 25.37
N THR A 19 -0.38 -4.50 25.61
CA THR A 19 -0.90 -3.28 24.97
C THR A 19 -0.15 -2.88 23.70
N PHE A 20 1.10 -3.35 23.53
CA PHE A 20 2.01 -3.01 22.45
C PHE A 20 2.29 -4.26 21.60
N TYR A 21 1.28 -4.70 20.86
CA TYR A 21 1.42 -5.78 19.88
C TYR A 21 1.63 -5.15 18.49
N THR A 22 2.86 -5.17 17.99
CA THR A 22 3.16 -4.61 16.67
C THR A 22 3.00 -5.69 15.58
N SER A 23 1.95 -5.58 14.79
CA SER A 23 1.61 -6.41 13.64
C SER A 23 1.29 -5.51 12.42
N ASP A 24 0.23 -5.82 11.67
CA ASP A 24 -0.24 -4.95 10.59
C ASP A 24 -0.68 -3.59 11.17
N PHE A 25 0.01 -2.52 10.75
CA PHE A 25 -0.24 -1.16 11.24
C PHE A 25 -1.62 -0.60 10.87
N TRP A 26 -2.39 -1.29 10.01
CA TRP A 26 -3.79 -0.97 9.73
C TRP A 26 -4.77 -1.61 10.72
N GLN A 27 -4.40 -2.73 11.34
CA GLN A 27 -5.21 -3.44 12.33
C GLN A 27 -4.93 -2.94 13.75
N GLU A 28 -3.78 -2.30 13.96
CA GLU A 28 -3.42 -1.69 15.23
C GLU A 28 -4.23 -0.43 15.55
N SER A 29 -4.86 -0.42 16.72
CA SER A 29 -5.33 0.82 17.35
C SER A 29 -4.24 1.36 18.28
N GLN A 30 -3.16 1.91 17.71
CA GLN A 30 -2.19 2.63 18.54
C GLN A 30 -2.86 3.85 19.16
N GLN A 31 -3.04 3.82 20.47
CA GLN A 31 -3.46 5.00 21.23
C GLN A 31 -2.35 6.04 21.09
N SER A 32 -2.64 7.18 20.46
CA SER A 32 -1.65 8.25 20.22
C SER A 32 -0.94 8.74 21.48
N GLY A 33 -1.50 8.47 22.67
CA GLY A 33 -0.86 8.76 23.96
C GLY A 33 0.29 7.83 24.35
N LEU A 34 0.53 6.73 23.62
CA LEU A 34 1.62 5.77 23.89
C LEU A 34 2.83 5.95 22.96
N THR A 35 2.81 6.91 22.04
CA THR A 35 3.91 7.15 21.10
C THR A 35 5.06 7.87 21.79
N VAL A 36 6.25 7.26 21.77
CA VAL A 36 7.49 7.89 22.24
C VAL A 36 8.22 8.53 21.05
N ASP A 37 8.25 9.87 21.02
CA ASP A 37 8.64 10.60 19.81
C ASP A 37 10.12 10.49 19.43
N SER A 38 11.00 10.33 20.42
CA SER A 38 12.45 10.22 20.23
C SER A 38 12.89 8.91 19.57
N ILE A 39 12.07 7.85 19.65
CA ILE A 39 12.42 6.52 19.13
C ILE A 39 12.37 6.53 17.59
N HIS A 40 13.48 6.23 16.93
CA HIS A 40 13.62 6.22 15.47
C HIS A 40 13.47 7.58 14.77
N GLN A 41 13.59 8.70 15.49
CA GLN A 41 13.40 10.03 14.92
C GLN A 41 14.31 10.32 13.70
N GLU A 42 15.58 9.91 13.77
CA GLU A 42 16.54 10.06 12.67
C GLU A 42 16.11 9.26 11.43
N ALA A 43 15.77 7.98 11.60
CA ALA A 43 15.27 7.14 10.51
C ALA A 43 13.98 7.70 9.89
N ILE A 44 13.05 8.22 10.71
CA ILE A 44 11.84 8.88 10.21
C ILE A 44 12.20 10.09 9.34
N ALA A 45 13.14 10.93 9.78
CA ALA A 45 13.54 12.12 9.05
C ALA A 45 14.15 11.75 7.68
N GLU A 46 15.06 10.79 7.64
CA GLU A 46 15.68 10.30 6.40
C GLU A 46 14.65 9.71 5.42
N ILE A 47 13.75 8.87 5.93
CA ILE A 47 12.70 8.22 5.13
C ILE A 47 11.72 9.28 4.59
N THR A 48 11.39 10.30 5.39
CA THR A 48 10.54 11.42 4.97
C THR A 48 11.20 12.22 3.84
N GLU A 49 12.50 12.48 3.93
CA GLU A 49 13.24 13.16 2.86
C GLU A 49 13.21 12.37 1.55
N LEU A 50 13.47 11.06 1.61
CA LEU A 50 13.42 10.20 0.43
C LEU A 50 12.00 10.14 -0.17
N LEU A 51 10.97 10.07 0.66
CA LEU A 51 9.58 10.12 0.20
C LEU A 51 9.27 11.45 -0.51
N ASN A 52 9.74 12.58 0.03
CA ASN A 52 9.60 13.89 -0.60
C ASN A 52 10.30 13.95 -1.97
N GLN A 53 11.44 13.27 -2.13
CA GLN A 53 12.08 13.16 -3.43
C GLN A 53 11.22 12.36 -4.42
N VAL A 54 10.65 11.22 -4.00
CA VAL A 54 9.71 10.43 -4.83
C VAL A 54 8.52 11.29 -5.23
N ALA A 55 7.92 12.04 -4.30
CA ALA A 55 6.79 12.92 -4.59
C ALA A 55 7.15 14.05 -5.59
N LYS A 56 8.42 14.46 -5.64
CA LYS A 56 8.90 15.55 -6.50
C LYS A 56 9.23 15.10 -7.92
N ASP A 57 9.93 13.98 -8.09
CA ASP A 57 10.41 13.52 -9.40
C ASP A 57 9.69 12.27 -9.93
N HIS A 58 8.81 11.69 -9.11
CA HIS A 58 8.03 10.48 -9.39
C HIS A 58 8.89 9.25 -9.71
N GLN A 59 10.18 9.29 -9.39
CA GLN A 59 11.07 8.15 -9.54
C GLN A 59 10.91 7.23 -8.36
N THR A 60 10.64 5.95 -8.66
CA THR A 60 10.52 4.93 -7.62
C THR A 60 11.84 4.77 -6.89
N ARG A 61 11.78 4.65 -5.57
CA ARG A 61 12.93 4.43 -4.70
C ARG A 61 12.63 3.28 -3.75
N SER A 62 13.68 2.55 -3.38
CA SER A 62 13.58 1.45 -2.42
C SER A 62 14.60 1.65 -1.30
N ILE A 63 14.20 1.36 -0.07
CA ILE A 63 15.07 1.35 1.09
C ILE A 63 15.01 -0.01 1.79
N LEU A 64 16.12 -0.37 2.44
CA LEU A 64 16.22 -1.54 3.28
C LEU A 64 16.30 -1.09 4.73
N LEU A 65 15.29 -1.43 5.53
CA LEU A 65 15.24 -1.17 6.95
C LEU A 65 15.83 -2.36 7.70
N LEU A 66 17.13 -2.28 8.02
CA LEU A 66 17.86 -3.30 8.77
C LEU A 66 17.81 -3.03 10.28
N GLY A 67 17.58 -4.07 11.07
CA GLY A 67 17.70 -3.99 12.52
C GLY A 67 17.51 -5.35 13.18
N ASP A 68 17.90 -5.47 14.44
CA ASP A 68 17.74 -6.72 15.18
C ASP A 68 16.27 -7.09 15.40
N ARG A 69 16.02 -8.36 15.76
CA ARG A 69 14.68 -8.80 16.15
C ARG A 69 14.22 -8.00 17.37
N GLY A 70 13.01 -7.44 17.32
CA GLY A 70 12.48 -6.61 18.41
C GLY A 70 13.02 -5.18 18.47
N SER A 71 13.80 -4.73 17.48
CA SER A 71 14.35 -3.37 17.44
C SER A 71 13.33 -2.27 17.13
N GLY A 72 12.03 -2.57 17.06
CA GLY A 72 10.98 -1.59 16.78
C GLY A 72 10.71 -1.29 15.29
N LYS A 73 11.14 -2.13 14.34
CA LYS A 73 10.90 -1.89 12.89
C LYS A 73 9.41 -1.73 12.53
N SER A 74 8.55 -2.64 12.99
CA SER A 74 7.10 -2.55 12.79
C SER A 74 6.51 -1.29 13.45
N TYR A 75 7.03 -0.91 14.62
CA TYR A 75 6.67 0.35 15.28
C TYR A 75 7.08 1.58 14.45
N LEU A 76 8.29 1.60 13.88
CA LEU A 76 8.73 2.64 12.95
C LEU A 76 7.79 2.75 11.73
N LEU A 77 7.39 1.63 11.12
CA LEU A 77 6.44 1.65 9.99
C LEU A 77 5.09 2.24 10.39
N SER A 78 4.57 1.88 11.57
CA SER A 78 3.34 2.46 12.11
C SER A 78 3.46 3.97 12.32
N ARG A 79 4.59 4.45 12.89
CA ARG A 79 4.86 5.89 13.05
C ARG A 79 4.95 6.63 11.72
N LEU A 80 5.66 6.06 10.73
CA LEU A 80 5.76 6.63 9.39
C LEU A 80 4.37 6.79 8.77
N LYS A 81 3.55 5.74 8.83
CA LYS A 81 2.16 5.78 8.36
C LYS A 81 1.38 6.89 9.05
N GLN A 82 1.42 6.98 10.38
CA GLN A 82 0.70 8.01 11.13
C GLN A 82 1.12 9.44 10.73
N GLN A 83 2.43 9.70 10.59
CA GLN A 83 2.96 11.03 10.31
C GLN A 83 2.82 11.44 8.84
N LEU A 84 2.81 10.47 7.91
CA LEU A 84 2.92 10.73 6.48
C LEU A 84 1.68 10.34 5.68
N ASN A 85 0.59 9.88 6.32
CA ASN A 85 -0.69 9.54 5.69
C ASN A 85 -1.29 10.67 4.83
N GLN A 86 -0.95 11.92 5.13
CA GLN A 86 -1.39 13.10 4.36
C GLN A 86 -0.51 13.37 3.13
N SER A 87 0.62 12.68 3.00
CA SER A 87 1.62 12.89 1.96
C SER A 87 1.79 11.67 1.05
N ALA A 88 1.33 10.49 1.47
CA ALA A 88 1.43 9.24 0.73
C ALA A 88 0.36 8.23 1.16
N PHE A 89 0.08 7.26 0.30
CA PHE A 89 -0.79 6.12 0.58
C PHE A 89 0.03 4.91 1.01
N PHE A 90 -0.29 4.32 2.16
CA PHE A 90 0.50 3.23 2.74
C PHE A 90 -0.13 1.86 2.50
N ALA A 91 0.68 0.92 2.03
CA ALA A 91 0.35 -0.49 1.89
C ALA A 91 1.21 -1.35 2.82
N TYR A 92 0.59 -2.07 3.74
CA TYR A 92 1.28 -3.07 4.56
C TYR A 92 1.29 -4.40 3.83
N ILE A 93 2.47 -4.97 3.61
CA ILE A 93 2.66 -6.26 2.97
C ILE A 93 3.34 -7.18 3.97
N GLY A 94 2.54 -8.07 4.55
CA GLY A 94 3.02 -9.07 5.49
C GLY A 94 3.77 -10.23 4.82
N PRO A 95 4.32 -11.16 5.62
CA PRO A 95 4.97 -12.36 5.11
C PRO A 95 3.98 -13.22 4.31
N TRP A 96 4.47 -13.84 3.24
CA TRP A 96 3.72 -14.80 2.41
C TRP A 96 4.24 -16.22 2.62
N VAL A 97 3.35 -17.18 2.36
CA VAL A 97 3.64 -18.62 2.52
C VAL A 97 3.54 -19.36 1.18
N GLU A 98 2.74 -18.85 0.23
CA GLU A 98 2.51 -19.51 -1.05
C GLU A 98 3.62 -19.19 -2.06
N GLN A 99 4.37 -20.23 -2.42
CA GLN A 99 5.44 -20.13 -3.40
C GLN A 99 4.90 -19.74 -4.78
N GLY A 100 5.62 -18.85 -5.48
CA GLY A 100 5.29 -18.45 -6.85
C GLY A 100 4.02 -17.62 -7.02
N GLN A 101 3.47 -17.04 -5.94
CA GLN A 101 2.28 -16.17 -5.96
C GLN A 101 2.54 -14.76 -5.41
N ILE A 102 3.78 -14.28 -5.50
CA ILE A 102 4.22 -13.04 -4.86
C ILE A 102 3.50 -11.80 -5.42
N TRP A 103 3.23 -11.74 -6.73
CA TRP A 103 2.52 -10.60 -7.31
C TRP A 103 1.05 -10.56 -6.91
N ARG A 104 0.38 -11.72 -6.85
CA ARG A 104 -0.99 -11.82 -6.32
C ARG A 104 -1.04 -11.39 -4.85
N HIS A 105 -0.08 -11.83 -4.04
CA HIS A 105 0.03 -11.43 -2.64
C HIS A 105 0.22 -9.92 -2.50
N ILE A 106 1.17 -9.33 -3.23
CA ILE A 106 1.44 -7.88 -3.18
C ILE A 106 0.22 -7.08 -3.65
N LEU A 107 -0.42 -7.48 -4.76
CA LEU A 107 -1.60 -6.80 -5.27
C LEU A 107 -2.73 -6.82 -4.22
N ARG A 108 -3.02 -8.00 -3.66
CA ARG A 108 -4.07 -8.17 -2.65
C ARG A 108 -3.85 -7.26 -1.45
N TYR A 109 -2.68 -7.34 -0.82
CA TYR A 109 -2.36 -6.55 0.36
C TYR A 109 -2.25 -5.04 0.07
N THR A 110 -1.84 -4.66 -1.15
CA THR A 110 -1.89 -3.27 -1.60
C THR A 110 -3.33 -2.77 -1.63
N VAL A 111 -4.24 -3.51 -2.26
CA VAL A 111 -5.65 -3.10 -2.36
C VAL A 111 -6.34 -3.13 -0.99
N ASP A 112 -6.14 -4.19 -0.19
CA ASP A 112 -6.69 -4.29 1.16
C ASP A 112 -6.24 -3.10 2.04
N SER A 113 -4.98 -2.69 1.92
CA SER A 113 -4.46 -1.50 2.60
C SER A 113 -5.07 -0.21 2.04
N LEU A 114 -5.21 -0.08 0.72
CA LEU A 114 -5.81 1.11 0.11
C LEU A 114 -7.31 1.23 0.45
N MET A 115 -8.01 0.14 0.76
CA MET A 115 -9.38 0.17 1.25
C MET A 115 -9.49 0.79 2.66
N GLN A 116 -8.39 0.84 3.41
CA GLN A 116 -8.37 1.43 4.75
C GLN A 116 -8.57 2.94 4.70
N LYS A 117 -9.14 3.46 5.78
CA LYS A 117 -9.40 4.87 5.98
C LYS A 117 -8.28 5.48 6.83
N PRO A 118 -7.46 6.40 6.28
CA PRO A 118 -6.41 7.04 7.06
C PRO A 118 -7.02 7.94 8.15
N ALA A 119 -6.28 8.12 9.24
CA ALA A 119 -6.75 8.91 10.38
C ALA A 119 -7.02 10.37 9.96
N GLY A 120 -8.18 10.89 10.38
CA GLY A 120 -8.62 12.26 10.04
C GLY A 120 -9.35 12.40 8.71
N GLU A 121 -9.31 11.40 7.83
CA GLU A 121 -10.04 11.43 6.57
C GLU A 121 -11.46 10.89 6.71
N THR A 122 -12.32 11.12 5.71
CA THR A 122 -13.68 10.53 5.65
C THR A 122 -13.76 9.30 4.75
N GLU A 123 -12.83 9.15 3.82
CA GLU A 123 -12.84 8.16 2.74
C GLU A 123 -11.62 7.23 2.79
N SER A 124 -11.67 6.13 2.06
CA SER A 124 -10.53 5.21 1.93
C SER A 124 -9.38 5.85 1.13
N GLN A 125 -8.16 5.37 1.36
CA GLN A 125 -6.99 5.77 0.57
C GLN A 125 -7.22 5.54 -0.93
N LEU A 126 -7.92 4.47 -1.31
CA LEU A 126 -8.25 4.14 -2.70
C LEU A 126 -9.10 5.23 -3.35
N LEU A 127 -10.12 5.74 -2.65
CA LEU A 127 -10.97 6.82 -3.14
C LEU A 127 -10.23 8.16 -3.18
N LEU A 128 -9.40 8.45 -2.17
CA LEU A 128 -8.55 9.64 -2.15
C LEU A 128 -7.55 9.63 -3.32
N TRP A 129 -6.92 8.48 -3.55
CA TRP A 129 -6.03 8.24 -4.69
C TRP A 129 -6.77 8.43 -6.02
N LEU A 130 -7.94 7.81 -6.18
CA LEU A 130 -8.77 7.95 -7.38
C LEU A 130 -9.11 9.41 -7.67
N LYS A 131 -9.51 10.17 -6.64
CA LYS A 131 -9.84 11.60 -6.75
C LYS A 131 -8.63 12.49 -7.05
N SER A 132 -7.42 12.02 -6.74
CA SER A 132 -6.18 12.73 -7.05
C SER A 132 -5.74 12.58 -8.52
N LEU A 133 -6.34 11.66 -9.28
CA LEU A 133 -6.07 11.52 -10.72
C LEU A 133 -6.50 12.76 -11.49
N SER A 134 -5.77 13.08 -12.57
CA SER A 134 -5.99 14.28 -13.40
C SER A 134 -7.44 14.41 -13.90
N ALA A 135 -8.07 13.30 -14.24
CA ALA A 135 -9.46 13.25 -14.69
C ALA A 135 -10.46 13.82 -13.65
N PHE A 136 -10.17 13.68 -12.36
CA PHE A 136 -10.99 14.20 -11.27
C PHE A 136 -10.58 15.60 -10.78
N ARG A 137 -9.37 16.06 -11.12
CA ARG A 137 -8.87 17.40 -10.75
C ARG A 137 -9.42 18.50 -11.65
N ASP A 138 -9.57 18.24 -12.95
CA ASP A 138 -10.13 19.22 -13.89
C ASP A 138 -11.64 19.36 -13.67
N ARG A 139 -12.10 20.53 -13.21
CA ARG A 139 -13.54 20.80 -12.94
C ARG A 139 -14.41 20.65 -14.19
N GLY A 140 -13.88 20.95 -15.37
CA GLY A 140 -14.59 20.80 -16.64
C GLY A 140 -14.69 19.33 -17.05
N LEU A 141 -13.63 18.56 -16.83
CA LEU A 141 -13.60 17.13 -17.11
C LEU A 141 -14.46 16.34 -16.10
N LYS A 142 -14.37 16.67 -14.81
CA LYS A 142 -15.12 16.05 -13.71
C LYS A 142 -16.63 16.07 -13.98
N LYS A 143 -17.19 17.21 -14.40
CA LYS A 143 -18.63 17.32 -14.73
C LYS A 143 -19.04 16.49 -15.94
N LYS A 144 -18.14 16.29 -16.89
CA LYS A 144 -18.41 15.51 -18.11
C LYS A 144 -18.30 14.01 -17.86
N ILE A 145 -17.35 13.58 -17.03
CA ILE A 145 -17.11 12.15 -16.77
C ILE A 145 -17.93 11.59 -15.62
N LEU A 146 -18.44 12.42 -14.69
CA LEU A 146 -19.39 11.95 -13.68
C LEU A 146 -20.71 11.58 -14.38
N GLY A 147 -21.02 10.29 -14.45
CA GLY A 147 -22.29 9.77 -14.99
C GLY A 147 -22.15 8.96 -16.28
N GLU A 148 -21.05 9.11 -17.02
CA GLU A 148 -20.81 8.35 -18.25
C GLU A 148 -19.51 7.53 -18.18
N ARG A 149 -19.65 6.26 -17.78
CA ARG A 149 -18.54 5.28 -17.71
C ARG A 149 -17.73 5.21 -19.02
N GLY A 150 -18.40 5.24 -20.17
CA GLY A 150 -17.75 5.19 -21.47
C GLY A 150 -16.84 6.41 -21.73
N LEU A 151 -17.32 7.61 -21.39
CA LEU A 151 -16.56 8.84 -21.52
C LEU A 151 -15.36 8.86 -20.55
N PHE A 152 -15.56 8.36 -19.33
CA PHE A 152 -14.48 8.21 -18.34
C PHE A 152 -13.35 7.34 -18.87
N ILE A 153 -13.67 6.14 -19.36
CA ILE A 153 -12.69 5.20 -19.95
C ILE A 153 -11.99 5.84 -21.15
N HIS A 154 -12.74 6.47 -22.06
CA HIS A 154 -12.18 7.12 -23.23
C HIS A 154 -11.16 8.21 -22.85
N ASN A 155 -11.49 9.06 -21.87
CA ASN A 155 -10.62 10.15 -21.43
C ASN A 155 -9.34 9.65 -20.76
N LEU A 156 -9.44 8.64 -19.89
CA LEU A 156 -8.24 8.05 -19.28
C LEU A 156 -7.37 7.32 -20.31
N ARG A 157 -7.97 6.65 -21.30
CA ARG A 157 -7.20 6.08 -22.42
C ARG A 157 -6.52 7.14 -23.28
N GLY A 158 -7.13 8.31 -23.47
CA GLY A 158 -6.49 9.45 -24.13
C GLY A 158 -5.31 10.02 -23.34
N THR A 159 -5.41 10.03 -22.00
CA THR A 159 -4.34 10.49 -21.09
C THR A 159 -3.19 9.48 -21.02
N TYR A 160 -3.52 8.19 -21.05
CA TYR A 160 -2.58 7.07 -20.94
C TYR A 160 -2.72 6.17 -22.20
N PRO A 161 -2.18 6.59 -23.35
CA PRO A 161 -2.45 5.94 -24.65
C PRO A 161 -1.82 4.55 -24.80
N SER A 162 -0.80 4.22 -24.00
CA SER A 162 -0.10 2.93 -24.06
C SER A 162 0.34 2.45 -22.68
N GLY A 163 0.67 1.17 -22.58
CA GLY A 163 1.25 0.56 -21.38
C GLY A 163 0.26 0.15 -20.30
N ILE A 164 -1.01 0.59 -20.35
CA ILE A 164 -2.05 0.12 -19.42
C ILE A 164 -2.56 -1.25 -19.88
N TYR A 165 -2.50 -2.22 -18.98
CA TYR A 165 -3.04 -3.55 -19.18
C TYR A 165 -4.56 -3.56 -19.00
N ASN A 166 -5.29 -4.23 -19.91
CA ASN A 166 -6.76 -4.30 -19.92
C ASN A 166 -7.45 -2.95 -19.61
N PRO A 167 -7.16 -1.87 -20.35
CA PRO A 167 -7.52 -0.50 -19.96
C PRO A 167 -9.03 -0.28 -19.82
N ASN A 168 -9.86 -0.97 -20.61
CA ASN A 168 -11.32 -0.85 -20.50
C ASN A 168 -11.86 -1.44 -19.20
N GLU A 169 -11.30 -2.57 -18.75
CA GLU A 169 -11.72 -3.24 -17.51
C GLU A 169 -11.15 -2.49 -16.31
N PHE A 170 -9.86 -2.14 -16.34
CA PHE A 170 -9.22 -1.39 -15.27
C PHE A 170 -9.83 -0.01 -15.06
N PHE A 171 -9.95 0.83 -16.10
CA PHE A 171 -10.58 2.14 -15.94
C PHE A 171 -12.08 2.06 -15.70
N GLY A 172 -12.73 1.01 -16.19
CA GLY A 172 -14.12 0.70 -15.87
C GLY A 172 -14.31 0.45 -14.38
N ALA A 173 -13.49 -0.42 -13.80
CA ALA A 173 -13.45 -0.67 -12.36
C ALA A 173 -13.19 0.62 -11.57
N LEU A 174 -12.21 1.43 -11.98
CA LEU A 174 -11.95 2.73 -11.32
C LEU A 174 -13.15 3.69 -11.36
N TYR A 175 -13.94 3.69 -12.44
CA TYR A 175 -15.19 4.43 -12.49
C TYR A 175 -16.22 3.85 -11.52
N ASP A 176 -16.38 2.53 -11.53
CA ASP A 176 -17.37 1.81 -10.73
C ASP A 176 -17.07 1.91 -9.21
N LEU A 177 -15.82 2.18 -8.79
CA LEU A 177 -15.47 2.56 -7.41
C LEU A 177 -16.21 3.81 -6.89
N THR A 178 -16.66 4.69 -7.78
CA THR A 178 -17.43 5.89 -7.39
C THR A 178 -18.88 5.58 -7.07
N ASN A 179 -19.35 4.37 -7.38
CA ASN A 179 -20.66 3.87 -7.01
C ASN A 179 -20.58 3.09 -5.69
N PRO A 180 -21.22 3.56 -4.60
CA PRO A 180 -21.22 2.87 -3.31
C PRO A 180 -21.70 1.42 -3.38
N ASP A 181 -22.67 1.11 -4.26
CA ASP A 181 -23.25 -0.23 -4.38
C ASP A 181 -22.28 -1.23 -5.03
N LEU A 182 -21.33 -0.76 -5.83
CA LEU A 182 -20.33 -1.59 -6.52
C LEU A 182 -18.97 -1.56 -5.84
N TYR A 183 -18.74 -0.64 -4.90
CA TYR A 183 -17.43 -0.36 -4.31
C TYR A 183 -16.72 -1.62 -3.82
N TYR A 184 -17.39 -2.45 -3.01
CA TYR A 184 -16.79 -3.65 -2.45
C TYR A 184 -16.53 -4.72 -3.52
N THR A 185 -17.48 -4.96 -4.44
CA THR A 185 -17.29 -5.89 -5.56
C THR A 185 -16.12 -5.51 -6.45
N VAL A 186 -15.93 -4.21 -6.70
CA VAL A 186 -14.77 -3.72 -7.45
C VAL A 186 -13.48 -3.91 -6.65
N CYS A 187 -13.49 -3.67 -5.34
CA CYS A 187 -12.33 -3.92 -4.49
C CYS A 187 -11.94 -5.41 -4.48
N ASP A 188 -12.91 -6.30 -4.37
CA ASP A 188 -12.72 -7.76 -4.44
C ASP A 188 -12.07 -8.16 -5.78
N TRP A 189 -12.53 -7.58 -6.89
CA TRP A 189 -11.88 -7.78 -8.19
C TRP A 189 -10.44 -7.24 -8.22
N LEU A 190 -10.22 -6.01 -7.76
CA LEU A 190 -8.90 -5.35 -7.78
C LEU A 190 -7.86 -6.09 -6.94
N ARG A 191 -8.25 -6.70 -5.82
CA ARG A 191 -7.36 -7.51 -4.97
C ARG A 191 -7.17 -8.94 -5.46
N GLY A 192 -7.85 -9.32 -6.54
CA GLY A 192 -7.73 -10.62 -7.21
C GLY A 192 -8.48 -11.75 -6.53
N ASP A 193 -9.63 -11.47 -5.93
CA ASP A 193 -10.56 -12.50 -5.50
C ASP A 193 -11.23 -13.18 -6.69
N ASP A 194 -11.63 -14.42 -6.46
CA ASP A 194 -12.44 -15.16 -7.42
C ASP A 194 -13.91 -14.74 -7.29
N LEU A 195 -14.40 -14.01 -8.29
CA LEU A 195 -15.77 -13.50 -8.33
C LEU A 195 -16.69 -14.42 -9.13
N ASP A 196 -17.93 -14.53 -8.68
CA ASP A 196 -18.97 -15.20 -9.45
C ASP A 196 -19.38 -14.42 -10.72
N GLU A 197 -20.10 -15.11 -11.62
CA GLU A 197 -20.51 -14.50 -12.88
C GLU A 197 -21.42 -13.27 -12.70
N GLU A 198 -22.22 -13.23 -11.64
CA GLU A 198 -23.13 -12.11 -11.38
C GLU A 198 -22.33 -10.86 -11.02
N SER A 199 -21.35 -11.00 -10.13
CA SER A 199 -20.42 -9.95 -9.72
C SER A 199 -19.60 -9.44 -10.88
N LEU A 200 -19.02 -10.34 -11.69
CA LEU A 200 -18.26 -9.97 -12.90
C LEU A 200 -19.11 -9.18 -13.89
N LYS A 201 -20.37 -9.60 -14.11
CA LYS A 201 -21.33 -8.88 -14.97
C LYS A 201 -21.69 -7.51 -14.39
N ALA A 202 -21.87 -7.39 -13.08
CA ALA A 202 -22.23 -6.15 -12.40
C ALA A 202 -21.17 -5.05 -12.62
N ILE A 203 -19.88 -5.39 -12.47
CA ILE A 203 -18.76 -4.44 -12.69
C ILE A 203 -18.23 -4.44 -14.14
N ARG A 204 -18.84 -5.25 -15.02
CA ARG A 204 -18.57 -5.32 -16.46
C ARG A 204 -17.11 -5.66 -16.78
N VAL A 205 -16.54 -6.59 -16.04
CA VAL A 205 -15.22 -7.18 -16.31
C VAL A 205 -15.40 -8.62 -16.79
N LYS A 206 -14.41 -9.16 -17.51
CA LYS A 206 -14.59 -10.46 -18.17
C LYS A 206 -14.24 -11.65 -17.29
N ARG A 207 -13.27 -11.47 -16.39
CA ARG A 207 -12.71 -12.52 -15.55
C ARG A 207 -12.06 -11.94 -14.29
N SER A 208 -11.92 -12.78 -13.28
CA SER A 208 -11.12 -12.54 -12.07
C SER A 208 -9.61 -12.45 -12.41
N ILE A 209 -8.82 -11.86 -11.51
CA ILE A 209 -7.36 -11.83 -11.60
C ILE A 209 -6.82 -13.11 -10.93
N ASP A 210 -6.57 -14.15 -11.73
CA ASP A 210 -6.29 -15.50 -11.24
C ASP A 210 -4.82 -15.95 -11.38
N ASN A 211 -3.95 -15.11 -11.95
CA ASN A 211 -2.56 -15.45 -12.23
C ASN A 211 -1.57 -14.30 -11.93
N GLU A 212 -0.30 -14.65 -11.73
CA GLU A 212 0.78 -13.72 -11.40
C GLU A 212 0.99 -12.62 -12.45
N THR A 213 0.85 -12.97 -13.73
CA THR A 213 1.08 -12.02 -14.83
C THR A 213 0.02 -10.92 -14.80
N ASP A 214 -1.25 -11.30 -14.62
CA ASP A 214 -2.36 -10.37 -14.52
C ASP A 214 -2.26 -9.53 -13.24
N ALA A 215 -1.91 -10.14 -12.10
CA ALA A 215 -1.72 -9.41 -10.85
C ALA A 215 -0.61 -8.36 -10.94
N LYS A 216 0.56 -8.76 -11.47
CA LYS A 216 1.66 -7.85 -11.76
C LYS A 216 1.21 -6.71 -12.67
N ASN A 217 0.54 -7.02 -13.77
CA ASN A 217 0.13 -6.02 -14.74
C ASN A 217 -0.91 -5.03 -14.19
N ILE A 218 -1.82 -5.48 -13.33
CA ILE A 218 -2.79 -4.61 -12.64
C ILE A 218 -2.08 -3.73 -11.61
N LEU A 219 -1.15 -4.26 -10.81
CA LEU A 219 -0.32 -3.45 -9.91
C LEU A 219 0.50 -2.40 -10.70
N SER A 220 1.07 -2.80 -11.85
CA SER A 220 1.78 -1.89 -12.75
C SER A 220 0.86 -0.79 -13.30
N ASN A 221 -0.44 -1.02 -13.48
CA ASN A 221 -1.38 0.03 -13.87
C ASN A 221 -1.48 1.13 -12.80
N PHE A 222 -1.55 0.77 -11.51
CA PHE A 222 -1.53 1.76 -10.41
C PHE A 222 -0.29 2.65 -10.52
N GLY A 223 0.90 2.06 -10.67
CA GLY A 223 2.16 2.80 -10.82
C GLY A 223 2.26 3.67 -12.08
N LYS A 224 1.58 3.28 -13.17
CA LYS A 224 1.59 4.04 -14.42
C LYS A 224 0.71 5.29 -14.34
N ILE A 225 -0.41 5.20 -13.62
CA ILE A 225 -1.35 6.33 -13.48
C ILE A 225 -1.11 7.16 -12.21
N SER A 226 -0.35 6.65 -11.25
CA SER A 226 0.05 7.35 -10.03
C SER A 226 1.03 8.51 -10.26
N ALA A 227 1.54 8.72 -11.47
CA ALA A 227 2.49 9.81 -11.74
C ALA A 227 1.99 11.22 -11.37
N ASN A 228 0.68 11.41 -11.20
CA ASN A 228 0.07 12.69 -10.81
C ASN A 228 -0.58 12.65 -9.41
N THR A 229 -0.38 11.57 -8.66
CA THR A 229 -0.95 11.33 -7.33
C THR A 229 0.12 11.47 -6.26
N GLN A 230 -0.29 11.35 -4.99
CA GLN A 230 0.67 11.06 -3.92
C GLN A 230 1.31 9.69 -4.13
N PRO A 231 2.56 9.48 -3.66
CA PRO A 231 3.23 8.19 -3.75
C PRO A 231 2.45 7.07 -3.06
N ILE A 232 2.59 5.85 -3.57
CA ILE A 232 2.17 4.63 -2.87
C ILE A 232 3.39 4.03 -2.19
N VAL A 233 3.36 3.91 -0.87
CA VAL A 233 4.42 3.31 -0.05
C VAL A 233 4.11 1.83 0.14
N LEU A 234 4.97 0.94 -0.37
CA LEU A 234 4.88 -0.50 -0.16
C LEU A 234 5.79 -0.88 1.02
N CYS A 235 5.19 -1.19 2.17
CA CYS A 235 5.90 -1.56 3.39
C CYS A 235 5.90 -3.09 3.54
N PHE A 236 6.99 -3.73 3.11
CA PHE A 236 7.23 -5.15 3.34
C PHE A 236 7.76 -5.35 4.75
N ASP A 237 6.97 -5.97 5.61
CA ASP A 237 7.34 -6.19 7.02
C ASP A 237 7.41 -7.66 7.40
N GLN A 238 8.29 -7.96 8.36
CA GLN A 238 8.52 -9.30 8.91
C GLN A 238 8.82 -10.37 7.84
N ILE A 239 9.41 -9.98 6.71
CA ILE A 239 9.70 -10.89 5.59
C ILE A 239 10.84 -11.87 5.92
N ASP A 240 11.58 -11.64 7.00
CA ASP A 240 12.48 -12.63 7.59
C ASP A 240 11.76 -13.94 7.90
N LYS A 241 10.49 -13.86 8.33
CA LYS A 241 9.64 -15.05 8.53
C LYS A 241 9.45 -15.84 7.25
N VAL A 242 9.40 -15.19 6.09
CA VAL A 242 9.29 -15.87 4.79
C VAL A 242 10.53 -16.72 4.53
N ALA A 243 11.72 -16.19 4.81
CA ALA A 243 12.96 -16.95 4.65
C ALA A 243 13.01 -18.16 5.60
N GLU A 244 12.49 -18.02 6.83
CA GLU A 244 12.39 -19.10 7.81
C GLU A 244 11.37 -20.19 7.41
N THR A 245 10.20 -19.81 6.88
CA THR A 245 9.10 -20.74 6.60
C THR A 245 9.08 -21.29 5.18
N ALA A 246 9.43 -20.47 4.19
CA ALA A 246 9.32 -20.80 2.76
C ALA A 246 10.69 -20.89 2.05
N GLY A 247 11.77 -20.47 2.72
CA GLY A 247 13.15 -20.59 2.24
C GLY A 247 13.70 -19.30 1.60
N HIS A 248 15.02 -19.29 1.36
CA HIS A 248 15.73 -18.11 0.83
C HIS A 248 15.34 -17.76 -0.62
N GLU A 249 14.81 -18.71 -1.39
CA GLU A 249 14.35 -18.49 -2.77
C GLU A 249 13.20 -17.49 -2.83
N GLU A 250 12.29 -17.50 -1.85
CA GLU A 250 11.19 -16.54 -1.77
C GLU A 250 11.69 -15.12 -1.46
N LEU A 251 12.73 -15.00 -0.63
CA LEU A 251 13.38 -13.71 -0.41
C LEU A 251 14.01 -13.16 -1.71
N GLN A 252 14.58 -14.04 -2.54
CA GLN A 252 15.07 -13.65 -3.88
C GLN A 252 13.91 -13.24 -4.81
N ALA A 253 12.75 -13.89 -4.71
CA ALA A 253 11.56 -13.50 -5.46
C ALA A 253 11.14 -12.05 -5.13
N LEU A 254 11.20 -11.64 -3.87
CA LEU A 254 10.95 -10.24 -3.47
C LEU A 254 11.94 -9.26 -4.12
N PHE A 255 13.24 -9.57 -4.11
CA PHE A 255 14.22 -8.70 -4.77
C PHE A 255 14.05 -8.68 -6.29
N THR A 256 13.57 -9.78 -6.87
CA THR A 256 13.17 -9.86 -8.28
C THR A 256 11.96 -8.96 -8.57
N VAL A 257 10.97 -8.94 -7.68
CA VAL A 257 9.85 -7.99 -7.75
C VAL A 257 10.36 -6.56 -7.73
N ASN A 258 11.20 -6.21 -6.73
CA ASN A 258 11.77 -4.87 -6.63
C ASN A 258 12.51 -4.48 -7.91
N THR A 259 13.37 -5.36 -8.42
CA THR A 259 14.10 -5.15 -9.68
C THR A 259 13.15 -4.96 -10.87
N THR A 260 12.05 -5.72 -10.91
CA THR A 260 11.04 -5.61 -11.96
C THR A 260 10.32 -4.26 -11.92
N ILE A 261 9.93 -3.77 -10.73
CA ILE A 261 9.29 -2.46 -10.55
C ILE A 261 10.19 -1.34 -11.11
N HIS A 262 11.50 -1.40 -10.80
CA HIS A 262 12.49 -0.45 -11.30
C HIS A 262 12.70 -0.57 -12.82
N ASN A 263 12.84 -1.79 -13.34
CA ASN A 263 13.07 -2.04 -14.77
C ASN A 263 11.88 -1.63 -15.65
N GLU A 264 10.65 -1.86 -15.17
CA GLU A 264 9.43 -1.41 -15.84
C GLU A 264 9.17 0.10 -15.69
N ARG A 265 10.02 0.80 -14.93
CA ARG A 265 9.92 2.23 -14.64
C ARG A 265 8.54 2.60 -14.11
N LEU A 266 7.98 1.74 -13.25
CA LEU A 266 6.76 2.08 -12.53
C LEU A 266 7.07 3.32 -11.69
N LYS A 267 6.18 4.29 -11.72
CA LYS A 267 6.42 5.61 -11.13
C LYS A 267 5.74 5.71 -9.78
N ASN A 268 6.26 6.63 -8.99
CA ASN A 268 5.62 7.10 -7.76
C ASN A 268 5.38 6.00 -6.71
N PHE A 269 6.22 4.97 -6.69
CA PHE A 269 6.29 4.00 -5.60
C PHE A 269 7.44 4.34 -4.65
N PHE A 270 7.23 4.09 -3.36
CA PHE A 270 8.31 4.09 -2.39
C PHE A 270 8.30 2.76 -1.65
N ILE A 271 9.36 1.98 -1.80
CA ILE A 271 9.40 0.61 -1.31
C ILE A 271 10.24 0.55 -0.04
N ILE A 272 9.66 0.08 1.06
CA ILE A 272 10.35 -0.13 2.33
C ILE A 272 10.40 -1.62 2.59
N ILE A 273 11.60 -2.19 2.67
CA ILE A 273 11.83 -3.61 2.92
C ILE A 273 12.46 -3.76 4.31
N SER A 274 11.69 -4.27 5.27
CA SER A 274 12.13 -4.49 6.65
C SER A 274 12.76 -5.87 6.81
N LEU A 275 14.01 -5.95 7.26
CA LEU A 275 14.75 -7.20 7.45
C LEU A 275 15.45 -7.26 8.81
N ILE A 276 15.64 -8.49 9.30
CA ILE A 276 16.49 -8.75 10.47
C ILE A 276 17.96 -8.78 10.04
N SER A 277 18.81 -8.01 10.70
CA SER A 277 20.25 -7.92 10.38
C SER A 277 21.05 -9.17 10.75
N ALA A 278 20.51 -10.04 11.60
CA ALA A 278 21.23 -11.17 12.17
C ALA A 278 20.85 -12.51 11.50
N ILE A 279 21.57 -12.85 10.42
CA ILE A 279 21.89 -14.26 10.16
C ILE A 279 23.27 -14.47 10.81
N ARG A 280 23.31 -14.74 12.12
CA ARG A 280 24.53 -15.28 12.72
C ARG A 280 24.68 -16.69 12.16
N SER A 281 25.59 -16.87 11.21
CA SER A 281 26.11 -18.20 10.86
C SER A 281 26.63 -18.83 12.15
N ARG A 282 25.95 -19.87 12.61
CA ARG A 282 26.54 -20.84 13.53
C ARG A 282 27.42 -21.78 12.73
#